data_AF-A0A1S6HSW9-F1
#
_entry.id   AF-A0A1S6HSW9-F1
#
_cell.length_a   1.000
_cell.length_b   1.000
_cell.length_c   1.000
_cell.angle_alpha   90.00
_cell.angle_beta   90.00
_cell.angle_gamma   90.00
#
_symmetry.space_group_name_H-M   'P 1'
#
loop_
_entity.id
_entity.type
_entity.pdbx_description
1 polymer ?
#
loop_
_entity_poly.entity_id
_entity_poly.type
_entity_poly.pdbx_seq_one_letter_code
_entity_poly.pdbx_strand_id
1 'polypeptide(L)'
;MSYASLCDMLSEREISMHRTTLYRWFIEHSPTLRKKLRRYQFICKDSSWQLNETYVKVKGQWFYLYRAINKRGETLDFYFKKNEIDIQPIFFLNVA
;
A
#
# COMPACT_ATOMS: atom_id res chain seq x y z
N MET A 1 7.10 9.04 4.38
CA MET A 1 6.24 9.85 5.26
C MET A 1 5.80 9.01 6.45
N SER A 2 6.03 9.48 7.68
CA SER A 2 5.58 8.79 8.90
C SER A 2 4.29 9.43 9.45
N TYR A 3 3.57 8.74 10.34
CA TYR A 3 2.43 9.36 11.04
C TYR A 3 2.83 10.56 11.91
N ALA A 4 4.08 10.61 12.41
CA ALA A 4 4.57 11.79 13.12
C ALA A 4 4.68 12.98 12.17
N SER A 5 5.31 12.77 11.01
CA SER A 5 5.41 13.81 9.96
C SER A 5 4.04 14.33 9.51
N LEU A 6 3.01 13.46 9.47
CA LEU A 6 1.64 13.88 9.19
C LEU A 6 1.03 14.72 10.32
N CYS A 7 1.27 14.37 11.57
CA CYS A 7 0.88 15.20 12.71
C CYS A 7 1.58 16.56 12.66
N ASP A 8 2.87 16.60 12.32
CA ASP A 8 3.64 17.85 12.20
C ASP A 8 3.04 18.76 11.11
N MET A 9 2.76 18.22 9.91
CA MET A 9 2.09 18.98 8.83
C MET A 9 0.67 19.47 9.20
N LEU A 10 -0.04 18.75 10.08
CA LEU A 10 -1.34 19.19 10.58
C LEU A 10 -1.20 20.27 11.65
N SER A 11 -0.15 20.20 12.46
CA SER A 11 0.17 21.24 13.45
C SER A 11 0.53 22.57 12.79
N GLU A 12 1.19 22.56 11.63
CA GLU A 12 1.45 23.74 10.79
C GLU A 12 0.15 24.44 10.32
N ARG A 13 -0.97 23.70 10.31
CA ARG A 13 -2.31 24.21 9.98
C ARG A 13 -3.18 24.44 11.21
N GLU A 14 -2.57 24.54 12.39
CA GLU A 14 -3.24 24.74 13.69
C GLU A 14 -4.13 23.56 14.12
N ILE A 15 -3.98 22.39 13.51
CA ILE A 15 -4.73 21.17 13.86
C ILE A 15 -3.84 20.29 14.75
N SER A 16 -4.07 20.34 16.06
CA SER A 16 -3.39 19.46 17.02
C SER A 16 -4.05 18.09 17.06
N MET A 17 -3.29 17.04 16.72
CA MET A 17 -3.76 15.65 16.75
C MET A 17 -2.67 14.70 17.21
N HIS A 18 -3.03 13.81 18.14
CA HIS A 18 -2.12 12.77 18.60
C HIS A 18 -1.92 11.67 17.54
N ARG A 19 -0.71 11.12 17.45
CA ARG A 19 -0.33 10.09 16.47
C ARG A 19 -1.24 8.85 16.50
N THR A 20 -1.70 8.45 17.68
CA THR A 20 -2.62 7.30 17.83
C THR A 20 -4.01 7.60 17.29
N THR A 21 -4.47 8.85 17.37
CA THR A 21 -5.75 9.28 16.79
C THR A 21 -5.69 9.17 15.27
N LEU A 22 -4.61 9.66 14.65
CA LEU A 22 -4.40 9.52 13.21
C LEU A 22 -4.34 8.05 12.77
N TYR A 23 -3.64 7.22 13.54
CA TYR A 23 -3.57 5.79 13.26
C TYR A 23 -4.94 5.10 13.35
N ARG A 24 -5.72 5.37 14.40
CA ARG A 24 -7.08 4.83 14.56
C ARG A 24 -8.00 5.27 13.43
N TRP A 25 -7.96 6.57 13.10
CA TRP A 25 -8.73 7.13 12.00
C TRP A 25 -8.37 6.48 10.67
N PHE A 26 -7.07 6.26 10.41
CA PHE A 26 -6.60 5.56 9.22
C PHE A 26 -7.14 4.12 9.15
N ILE A 27 -7.07 3.34 10.24
CA ILE A 27 -7.59 1.97 10.26
C ILE A 27 -9.10 1.95 9.97
N GLU A 28 -9.86 2.84 10.60
CA GLU A 28 -11.31 2.93 10.43
C GLU A 28 -11.72 3.38 9.02
N HIS A 29 -11.06 4.41 8.48
CA HIS A 29 -11.48 5.07 7.24
C HIS A 29 -10.80 4.51 5.99
N SER A 30 -9.67 3.80 6.12
CA SER A 30 -8.92 3.24 4.98
C SER A 30 -9.76 2.37 4.05
N PRO A 31 -10.70 1.52 4.50
CA PRO A 31 -11.50 0.70 3.58
C PRO A 31 -12.44 1.56 2.73
N THR A 32 -13.09 2.54 3.35
CA THR A 32 -14.01 3.48 2.68
C THR A 32 -13.24 4.36 1.69
N LEU A 33 -12.08 4.87 2.11
CA LEU A 33 -11.20 5.65 1.26
C LEU A 33 -10.73 4.82 0.05
N ARG A 34 -10.28 3.58 0.28
CA ARG A 34 -9.88 2.66 -0.80
C ARG A 34 -11.00 2.42 -1.80
N LYS A 35 -12.24 2.21 -1.34
CA LYS A 35 -13.40 2.04 -2.24
C LYS A 35 -13.64 3.25 -3.13
N LYS A 36 -13.51 4.47 -2.60
CA LYS A 36 -13.65 5.72 -3.36
C LYS A 36 -12.48 5.92 -4.34
N LEU A 37 -11.26 5.67 -3.89
CA LEU A 37 -10.04 5.85 -4.69
C LEU A 37 -9.85 4.79 -5.76
N ARG A 38 -10.45 3.60 -5.62
CA ARG A 38 -10.32 2.50 -6.60
C ARG A 38 -10.68 2.92 -8.02
N ARG A 39 -11.64 3.84 -8.18
CA ARG A 39 -12.04 4.39 -9.51
C ARG A 39 -10.93 5.19 -10.19
N TYR A 40 -10.04 5.80 -9.39
CA TYR A 40 -8.94 6.63 -9.89
C TYR A 40 -7.63 5.84 -10.02
N GLN A 41 -7.52 4.69 -9.35
CA GLN A 41 -6.27 3.94 -9.20
C GLN A 41 -5.82 3.19 -10.47
N PHE A 42 -6.63 3.18 -11.54
CA PHE A 42 -6.35 2.44 -12.78
C PHE A 42 -6.84 3.16 -14.04
N ILE A 43 -6.91 4.49 -14.03
CA ILE A 43 -7.43 5.27 -15.18
C ILE A 43 -6.54 5.09 -16.42
N CYS A 44 -5.24 4.80 -16.24
CA CYS A 44 -4.33 4.46 -17.32
C CYS A 44 -4.08 2.95 -17.34
N LYS A 45 -4.76 2.23 -18.24
CA LYS A 45 -4.43 0.84 -18.56
C LYS A 45 -3.10 0.84 -19.35
N ASP A 46 -1.99 0.66 -18.65
CA ASP A 46 -0.71 0.38 -19.32
C ASP A 46 -0.71 -1.07 -19.83
N SER A 47 -0.22 -1.27 -21.05
CA SER A 47 -0.17 -2.58 -21.71
C SER A 47 0.84 -3.56 -21.12
N SER A 48 1.65 -3.12 -20.16
CA SER A 48 2.73 -3.91 -19.58
C SER A 48 3.00 -3.47 -18.14
N TRP A 49 3.29 -4.43 -17.28
CA TRP A 49 3.64 -4.25 -15.88
C TRP A 49 4.88 -5.09 -15.53
N GLN A 50 5.56 -4.73 -14.45
CA GLN A 50 6.70 -5.44 -13.88
C GLN A 50 6.33 -5.92 -12.47
N LEU A 51 6.80 -7.12 -12.11
CA LEU A 51 6.66 -7.67 -10.76
C LEU A 51 7.92 -7.38 -9.95
N ASN A 52 7.79 -6.63 -8.87
CA ASN A 52 8.87 -6.42 -7.92
C ASN A 52 8.62 -7.27 -6.68
N GLU A 53 9.58 -8.12 -6.35
CA GLU A 53 9.63 -8.87 -5.11
C GLU A 53 10.57 -8.19 -4.11
N THR A 54 10.12 -7.99 -2.88
CA THR A 54 10.92 -7.37 -1.82
C THR A 54 10.68 -8.05 -0.48
N TYR A 55 11.75 -8.26 0.27
CA TYR A 55 11.71 -8.84 1.60
C TYR A 55 11.53 -7.75 2.65
N VAL A 56 10.44 -7.83 3.42
CA VAL A 56 10.11 -6.83 4.45
C VAL A 56 10.02 -7.51 5.81
N LYS A 57 10.67 -6.92 6.82
CA LYS A 57 10.61 -7.43 8.20
C LYS A 57 9.48 -6.76 8.96
N VAL A 58 8.48 -7.53 9.39
CA VAL A 58 7.33 -7.06 10.19
C VAL A 58 7.35 -7.76 11.54
N LYS A 59 7.42 -6.98 12.63
CA LYS A 59 7.47 -7.50 14.01
C LYS A 59 8.50 -8.62 14.23
N GLY A 60 9.67 -8.52 13.59
CA GLY A 60 10.76 -9.49 13.73
C GLY A 60 10.74 -10.64 12.73
N GLN A 61 9.64 -10.86 12.00
CA GLN A 61 9.50 -11.93 11.01
C GLN A 61 9.66 -11.39 9.58
N TRP A 62 10.24 -12.19 8.68
CA TRP A 62 10.39 -11.86 7.26
C TRP A 62 9.13 -12.20 6.47
N PHE A 63 8.74 -11.30 5.59
CA PHE A 63 7.59 -11.44 4.69
C PHE A 63 8.00 -11.09 3.27
N TYR A 64 7.31 -11.72 2.32
CA TYR A 64 7.40 -11.40 0.91
C TYR A 64 6.36 -10.33 0.58
N LEU A 65 6.83 -9.26 -0.04
CA LEU A 65 6.00 -8.23 -0.64
C LEU A 65 6.20 -8.26 -2.15
N TYR A 66 5.18 -8.71 -2.86
CA TYR A 66 5.10 -8.63 -4.31
C TYR A 66 4.35 -7.37 -4.70
N ARG A 67 4.86 -6.60 -5.66
CA ARG A 67 4.22 -5.39 -6.18
C ARG A 67 4.17 -5.45 -7.70
N ALA A 68 2.98 -5.31 -8.27
CA ALA A 68 2.82 -5.04 -9.69
C ALA A 68 2.98 -3.54 -9.92
N ILE A 69 3.90 -3.14 -10.80
CA ILE A 69 4.21 -1.74 -11.09
C ILE A 69 4.12 -1.52 -12.60
N ASN A 70 3.52 -0.42 -13.04
CA ASN A 70 3.47 -0.08 -14.46
C ASN A 70 4.76 0.61 -14.94
N LYS A 71 4.85 0.91 -16.24
CA LYS A 71 6.02 1.59 -16.82
C LYS A 71 6.27 2.98 -16.26
N ARG A 72 5.25 3.64 -15.71
CA ARG A 72 5.32 4.96 -15.08
C ARG A 72 5.78 4.91 -13.62
N GLY A 73 6.00 3.72 -13.08
CA GLY A 73 6.37 3.52 -11.68
C GLY A 73 5.18 3.53 -10.72
N GLU A 74 3.96 3.56 -11.23
CA GLU A 74 2.73 3.51 -10.42
C GLU A 74 2.47 2.07 -9.97
N THR A 75 2.13 1.89 -8.70
CA THR A 75 1.82 0.57 -8.16
C THR A 75 0.39 0.19 -8.51
N LEU A 76 0.25 -0.89 -9.28
CA LEU A 76 -1.02 -1.45 -9.72
C LEU A 76 -1.63 -2.29 -8.60
N ASP A 77 -0.87 -3.24 -8.06
CA ASP A 77 -1.36 -4.11 -6.99
C ASP A 77 -0.22 -4.59 -6.11
N PHE A 78 -0.54 -5.15 -4.95
CA PHE A 78 0.42 -5.74 -4.05
C PHE A 78 -0.12 -7.01 -3.39
N TYR A 79 0.75 -7.98 -3.22
CA TYR A 79 0.47 -9.20 -2.49
C TYR A 79 1.50 -9.37 -1.37
N PHE A 80 1.01 -9.66 -0.16
CA PHE A 80 1.84 -9.75 1.03
C PHE A 80 1.66 -11.13 1.67
N LYS A 81 2.74 -11.91 1.72
CA LYS A 81 2.72 -13.29 2.21
C LYS A 81 3.76 -13.49 3.31
N LYS A 82 3.41 -14.24 4.34
CA LYS A 82 4.37 -14.75 5.33
C LYS A 82 5.31 -15.75 4.65
N ASN A 83 6.57 -15.77 5.10
CA ASN A 83 7.58 -16.71 4.61
C ASN A 83 7.26 -18.15 5.07
N GLU A 84 6.31 -18.78 4.37
CA GLU A 84 6.00 -20.20 4.44
C GLU A 84 6.30 -20.76 3.05
N ILE A 85 7.25 -21.70 3.05
CA ILE A 85 8.00 -22.31 1.94
C ILE A 85 7.33 -22.20 0.56
N ASP A 86 8.11 -21.63 -0.36
CA ASP A 86 8.04 -21.58 -1.81
C ASP A 86 6.69 -21.88 -2.47
N ILE A 87 5.99 -20.81 -2.85
CA ILE A 87 4.92 -20.88 -3.85
C ILE A 87 5.18 -19.73 -4.80
N GLN A 88 5.49 -20.06 -6.06
CA GLN A 88 5.46 -19.11 -7.16
C GLN A 88 4.14 -18.33 -7.10
N PRO A 89 4.13 -16.99 -7.16
CA PRO A 89 2.89 -16.22 -7.24
C PRO A 89 2.24 -16.44 -8.61
N ILE A 90 1.68 -17.63 -8.81
CA ILE A 90 0.93 -18.03 -10.00
C ILE A 90 -0.41 -17.30 -9.93
N PHE A 91 -0.57 -16.35 -10.83
CA PHE A 91 -1.75 -15.52 -11.10
C PHE A 91 -2.17 -14.55 -9.99
N PHE A 92 -1.41 -13.46 -9.86
CA PHE A 92 -2.01 -12.18 -9.49
C PHE A 92 -2.06 -11.32 -10.74
N LEU A 93 -3.24 -11.29 -11.37
CA LEU A 93 -3.86 -10.15 -12.05
C LEU A 93 -5.11 -10.67 -12.76
N ASN A 94 -6.26 -10.64 -12.07
CA ASN A 94 -7.55 -10.44 -12.76
C ASN A 94 -7.66 -8.95 -13.12
N VAL A 95 -6.73 -8.47 -13.96
CA VAL A 95 -6.88 -7.18 -14.63
C VAL A 95 -7.39 -7.48 -16.03
N ALA A 96 -8.72 -7.57 -16.12
CA ALA A 96 -9.49 -7.34 -17.34
C ALA A 96 -10.19 -5.99 -17.20
#